data_AF-A0A6A5YAV7-F1
#
_entry.id   AF-A0A6A5YAV7-F1
#
_cell.length_a   1.000
_cell.length_b   1.000
_cell.length_c   1.000
_cell.angle_alpha   90.00
_cell.angle_beta   90.00
_cell.angle_gamma   90.00
#
_symmetry.space_group_name_H-M   'P 1'
#
loop_
_entity.id
_entity.type
_entity.pdbx_description
1 polymer ?
#
loop_
_entity_poly.entity_id
_entity_poly.type
_entity_poly.pdbx_seq_one_letter_code
_entity_poly.pdbx_strand_id
1 'polypeptide(L)'
;MLTTIRYATARDEFEIAAEETEGNTVYAADDRAAAREEFDKLKQVYTAILEGPDKATAEEVKRRIGQRIRELESAVIAMEEQAAHGD
;
A
#
# COMPACT_ATOMS: atom_id res chain seq x y z
N MET A 1 -5.92 15.95 -0.87
CA MET A 1 -6.80 14.97 -1.54
C MET A 1 -6.74 13.67 -0.75
N LEU A 2 -7.88 13.03 -0.46
CA LEU A 2 -7.95 11.88 0.46
C LEU A 2 -7.03 10.72 0.06
N THR A 3 -6.91 10.43 -1.24
CA THR A 3 -6.04 9.36 -1.76
C THR A 3 -4.55 9.63 -1.57
N THR A 4 -4.10 10.88 -1.62
CA THR A 4 -2.69 11.23 -1.36
C THR A 4 -2.32 11.04 0.11
N ILE A 5 -3.25 11.35 1.02
CA ILE A 5 -3.05 11.16 2.46
C ILE A 5 -3.00 9.65 2.77
N ARG A 6 -3.96 8.88 2.25
CA ARG A 6 -3.96 7.42 2.41
C ARG A 6 -2.73 6.75 1.80
N TYR A 7 -2.24 7.27 0.67
CA TYR A 7 -0.99 6.79 0.09
C TYR A 7 0.20 7.03 1.03
N ALA A 8 0.28 8.20 1.66
CA ALA A 8 1.34 8.48 2.63
C ALA A 8 1.26 7.53 3.83
N THR A 9 0.07 7.29 4.39
CA THR A 9 -0.13 6.33 5.49
C THR A 9 0.27 4.91 5.09
N ALA A 10 -0.24 4.38 3.98
CA ALA A 10 0.08 3.02 3.55
C ALA A 10 1.57 2.84 3.24
N ARG A 11 2.24 3.91 2.77
CA ARG A 11 3.68 3.90 2.54
C ARG A 11 4.48 3.91 3.84
N ASP A 12 4.08 4.70 4.83
CA ASP A 12 4.74 4.79 6.13
C ASP A 12 4.71 3.43 6.85
N GLU A 13 3.54 2.81 6.90
CA GLU A 13 3.37 1.46 7.48
C GLU A 13 4.18 0.40 6.73
N PHE A 14 4.26 0.49 5.39
CA PHE A 14 5.13 -0.39 4.62
C PHE A 14 6.61 -0.19 4.95
N GLU A 15 7.08 1.04 5.11
CA GLU A 15 8.47 1.34 5.47
C GLU A 15 8.81 0.76 6.86
N ILE A 16 7.89 0.87 7.83
CA ILE A 16 8.02 0.23 9.16
C ILE A 16 8.09 -1.29 9.03
N ALA A 17 7.14 -1.89 8.31
CA ALA A 17 7.08 -3.33 8.14
C ALA A 17 8.32 -3.91 7.45
N ALA A 18 8.88 -3.18 6.48
CA ALA A 18 10.12 -3.54 5.80
C ALA A 18 11.32 -3.50 6.75
N GLU A 19 11.47 -2.43 7.54
CA GLU A 19 12.56 -2.28 8.50
C GLU A 19 12.53 -3.39 9.58
N GLU A 20 11.36 -3.68 10.14
CA GLU A 20 11.18 -4.71 11.16
C GLU A 20 11.40 -6.13 10.59
N THR A 21 11.02 -6.35 9.33
CA THR A 21 11.28 -7.61 8.61
C THR A 21 12.79 -7.82 8.35
N GLU A 22 13.51 -6.78 7.95
CA GLU A 22 14.97 -6.83 7.79
C GLU A 22 15.69 -7.03 9.14
N GLY A 23 15.17 -6.44 10.22
CA GLY A 23 15.68 -6.60 11.59
C GLY A 23 15.44 -7.97 12.20
N ASN A 24 14.66 -8.86 11.55
CA ASN A 24 14.23 -10.16 12.05
C ASN A 24 13.61 -10.07 13.45
N THR A 25 12.77 -9.06 13.67
CA THR A 25 12.13 -8.82 14.96
C THR A 25 10.89 -9.70 15.11
N VAL A 26 10.44 -9.92 16.35
CA VAL A 26 9.23 -10.70 16.64
C VAL A 26 7.96 -9.97 16.17
N TYR A 27 8.04 -8.66 15.94
CA TYR A 27 6.91 -7.81 15.54
C TYR A 27 6.68 -7.76 14.02
N ALA A 28 7.66 -8.21 13.23
CA ALA A 28 7.63 -8.14 11.77
C ALA A 28 6.39 -8.77 11.13
N ALA A 29 5.77 -9.79 11.76
CA ALA A 29 4.54 -10.38 11.23
C ALA A 29 3.32 -9.46 11.36
N ASP A 30 3.17 -8.79 12.51
CA ASP A 30 2.06 -7.88 12.78
C ASP A 30 2.21 -6.59 11.96
N ASP A 31 3.43 -6.08 11.82
CA ASP A 31 3.70 -4.88 11.02
C ASP A 31 3.43 -5.13 9.52
N ARG A 32 3.82 -6.30 9.00
CA ARG A 32 3.47 -6.71 7.62
C ARG A 32 1.95 -6.77 7.42
N ALA A 33 1.21 -7.29 8.40
CA ALA A 33 -0.24 -7.34 8.34
C ALA A 33 -0.87 -5.93 8.36
N ALA A 34 -0.33 -5.01 9.17
CA ALA A 34 -0.76 -3.61 9.21
C ALA A 34 -0.51 -2.90 7.87
N ALA A 35 0.69 -3.05 7.30
CA ALA A 35 1.03 -2.50 5.99
C ALA A 35 0.09 -3.01 4.88
N ARG A 36 -0.24 -4.31 4.91
CA ARG A 36 -1.21 -4.91 3.98
C ARG A 36 -2.61 -4.33 4.15
N GLU A 37 -3.08 -4.19 5.39
CA GLU A 37 -4.41 -3.65 5.68
C GLU A 37 -4.54 -2.19 5.18
N GLU A 38 -3.55 -1.34 5.46
CA GLU A 38 -3.57 0.05 5.00
C GLU A 38 -3.45 0.17 3.47
N PHE A 39 -2.67 -0.71 2.83
CA PHE A 39 -2.63 -0.79 1.37
C PHE A 39 -3.99 -1.18 0.78
N ASP A 40 -4.70 -2.15 1.37
CA ASP A 40 -6.02 -2.56 0.90
C ASP A 40 -7.06 -1.44 1.07
N LYS A 41 -7.01 -0.67 2.17
CA LYS A 41 -7.83 0.54 2.36
C LYS A 41 -7.54 1.60 1.30
N LEU A 42 -6.27 1.83 0.98
CA LEU A 42 -5.87 2.76 -0.09
C LEU A 42 -6.42 2.30 -1.45
N LYS A 43 -6.26 1.01 -1.77
CA LYS A 43 -6.72 0.41 -3.03
C LYS A 43 -8.24 0.50 -3.17
N GLN A 44 -8.99 0.24 -2.10
CA GLN A 44 -10.44 0.38 -2.09
C GLN A 44 -10.88 1.80 -2.45
N VAL A 45 -10.30 2.82 -1.80
CA VAL A 45 -10.64 4.23 -2.06
C VAL A 45 -10.23 4.64 -3.47
N TYR A 46 -9.05 4.22 -3.92
CA TYR A 46 -8.57 4.50 -5.27
C TYR A 46 -9.52 3.90 -6.33
N THR A 47 -9.88 2.63 -6.21
CA THR A 47 -10.82 1.95 -7.12
C THR A 47 -12.19 2.63 -7.12
N ALA A 48 -12.74 2.95 -5.95
CA ALA A 48 -14.02 3.64 -5.84
C ALA A 48 -14.03 5.00 -6.59
N ILE A 49 -12.91 5.74 -6.57
CA ILE A 49 -12.76 6.99 -7.31
C ILE A 49 -12.69 6.73 -8.82
N LEU A 50 -11.97 5.70 -9.26
CA LEU A 50 -11.86 5.37 -10.69
C LEU A 50 -13.19 4.93 -11.30
N GLU A 51 -13.96 4.16 -10.54
CA GLU A 51 -15.28 3.65 -10.95
C GLU A 51 -16.39 4.70 -10.81
N GLY A 52 -16.11 5.78 -10.07
CA GLY A 52 -17.04 6.87 -9.81
C GLY A 52 -17.55 7.59 -11.07
N PRO A 53 -18.65 8.35 -10.92
CA PRO A 53 -19.28 9.07 -12.03
C PRO A 53 -18.43 10.25 -12.55
N ASP A 54 -17.58 10.84 -11.72
CA ASP A 54 -16.71 11.95 -12.10
C ASP A 54 -15.43 11.46 -12.78
N LYS A 55 -15.47 11.40 -14.11
CA LYS A 55 -14.34 10.94 -14.93
C LYS A 55 -13.17 11.90 -14.95
N ALA A 56 -13.38 13.20 -14.74
CA ALA A 56 -12.28 14.17 -14.68
C ALA A 56 -11.46 13.95 -13.41
N THR A 57 -12.12 13.78 -12.27
CA THR A 57 -11.48 13.41 -11.00
C THR A 57 -10.79 12.05 -11.11
N ALA A 58 -11.42 11.04 -11.72
CA ALA A 58 -10.82 9.73 -11.90
C ALA A 58 -9.50 9.79 -12.68
N GLU A 59 -9.47 10.49 -13.82
CA GLU A 59 -8.26 10.63 -14.64
C GLU A 59 -7.18 11.47 -13.94
N GLU A 60 -7.54 12.52 -13.21
CA GLU A 60 -6.60 13.31 -12.41
C GLU A 60 -5.94 12.45 -11.33
N VAL A 61 -6.72 11.66 -10.60
CA VAL A 61 -6.22 10.76 -9.54
C VAL A 61 -5.34 9.66 -10.14
N LYS A 62 -5.82 9.01 -11.21
CA LYS A 62 -5.05 7.98 -11.93
C LYS A 62 -3.70 8.50 -12.41
N ARG A 63 -3.66 9.69 -13.01
CA ARG A 63 -2.43 10.31 -13.51
C ARG A 63 -1.46 10.67 -12.37
N ARG A 64 -1.97 11.12 -11.23
CA ARG A 64 -1.13 11.61 -10.12
C ARG A 64 -0.52 10.51 -9.28
N ILE A 65 -1.27 9.45 -8.98
CA ILE A 65 -0.84 8.45 -8.00
C ILE A 65 -0.93 7.00 -8.49
N GLY A 66 -1.50 6.75 -9.68
CA GLY A 66 -1.73 5.38 -10.15
C GLY A 66 -0.45 4.57 -10.32
N GLN A 67 0.65 5.20 -10.75
CA GLN A 67 1.96 4.53 -10.80
C GLN A 67 2.45 4.15 -9.41
N ARG A 68 2.40 5.09 -8.47
CA ARG A 68 2.88 4.90 -7.10
C ARG A 68 2.11 3.80 -6.35
N ILE A 69 0.80 3.70 -6.57
CA ILE A 69 -0.02 2.62 -6.00
C ILE A 69 0.44 1.26 -6.53
N ARG A 70 0.74 1.12 -7.83
CA ARG A 70 1.25 -0.14 -8.40
C ARG A 70 2.64 -0.50 -7.89
N GLU A 71 3.51 0.50 -7.71
CA GLU A 71 4.84 0.29 -7.13
C GLU A 71 4.74 -0.20 -5.69
N LEU A 72 3.87 0.43 -4.88
CA LEU A 72 3.61 0.01 -3.51
C LEU A 72 2.96 -1.38 -3.44
N GLU A 73 2.05 -1.71 -4.35
CA GLU A 73 1.43 -3.04 -4.46
C GLU A 73 2.49 -4.13 -4.66
N SER A 74 3.37 -3.95 -5.65
CA SER A 74 4.44 -4.90 -5.92
C SER A 74 5.38 -5.04 -4.74
N ALA A 75 5.65 -3.94 -4.01
CA ALA A 75 6.51 -3.96 -2.84
C ALA A 75 5.88 -4.73 -1.66
N VAL A 76 4.58 -4.51 -1.39
CA VAL A 76 3.83 -5.25 -0.36
C VAL A 76 3.81 -6.74 -0.69
N ILE A 77 3.53 -7.12 -1.94
CA ILE A 77 3.54 -8.53 -2.36
C ILE A 77 4.92 -9.16 -2.18
N ALA A 78 5.98 -8.48 -2.63
CA ALA A 78 7.34 -8.99 -2.48
C ALA A 78 7.74 -9.22 -1.02
N MET A 79 7.33 -8.30 -0.12
CA MET A 79 7.55 -8.42 1.32
C MET A 79 6.82 -9.63 1.92
N GLU A 80 5.57 -9.87 1.51
CA GLU A 80 4.79 -11.04 1.93
C GLU A 80 5.40 -12.36 1.43
N GLU A 81 5.84 -12.40 0.16
CA GLU A 81 6.51 -13.56 -0.43
C GLU A 81 7.83 -13.88 0.29
N GLN A 82 8.63 -12.86 0.61
CA GLN A 82 9.86 -13.03 1.38
C GLN A 82 9.61 -13.63 2.76
N ALA A 83 8.56 -13.18 3.44
CA ALA A 83 8.17 -13.75 4.73
C ALA A 83 7.71 -15.21 4.61
N ALA A 84 6.95 -15.56 3.57
CA ALA A 84 6.47 -16.92 3.34
C ALA A 84 7.58 -17.92 2.94
N HIS A 85 8.68 -17.43 2.37
CA HIS A 85 9.84 -18.24 1.98
C HIS A 85 10.97 -18.29 3.03
N GLY A 86 10.84 -17.52 4.12
CA GLY A 86 11.81 -17.46 5.21
C GLY A 86 11.60 -18.48 6.34
N ASP A 87 10.54 -19.29 6.28
CA ASP A 87 10.22 -20.39 7.22
C ASP A 87 10.87 -21.73 6.82
#